data_AF-A0A1V5B7U1-F1
#
_entry.id   AF-A0A1V5B7U1-F1
#
_cell.length_a   1.000
_cell.length_b   1.000
_cell.length_c   1.000
_cell.angle_alpha   90.00
_cell.angle_beta   90.00
_cell.angle_gamma   90.00
#
_symmetry.space_group_name_H-M   'P 1'
#
loop_
_entity.id
_entity.type
_entity.pdbx_description
1 polymer ?
#
loop_
_entity_poly.entity_id
_entity_poly.type
_entity_poly.pdbx_seq_one_letter_code
_entity_poly.pdbx_strand_id
1 'polypeptide(L)'
;MLDIIELCDNMLYVESKRWQCNLGHGEPVKLGLILETVALDEDIHDDRFIVEAHIIPQPECIDPEIADEAMAEKDESRAELIRYAYEVYGGVPLNIDAVQPAKASCGFSSFVAESSIGSLRFSSGDEMEVRRFQDQGEAMRFARDFYAVYASVVFGFIDTVLDNPLRVGGTGWDRIRRMAGR
;
A
#
# COMPACT_ATOMS: atom_id res chain seq x y z
N MET A 1 -7.27 -1.42 -16.67
CA MET A 1 -6.98 0.02 -16.64
C MET A 1 -6.70 0.31 -15.19
N LEU A 2 -5.52 0.86 -14.91
CA LEU A 2 -5.14 1.26 -13.56
C LEU A 2 -5.60 2.71 -13.41
N ASP A 3 -6.40 2.98 -12.39
CA ASP A 3 -6.81 4.33 -12.05
C ASP A 3 -5.94 4.76 -10.87
N ILE A 4 -5.19 5.85 -11.05
CA ILE A 4 -4.28 6.41 -10.05
C ILE A 4 -4.89 7.73 -9.58
N ILE A 5 -5.10 7.85 -8.28
CA ILE A 5 -5.67 9.02 -7.61
C ILE A 5 -4.62 9.55 -6.64
N GLU A 6 -4.27 10.83 -6.76
CA GLU A 6 -3.41 11.52 -5.81
C GLU A 6 -4.27 11.90 -4.60
N LEU A 7 -3.99 11.32 -3.42
CA LEU A 7 -4.74 11.62 -2.19
C LEU A 7 -4.16 12.86 -1.50
N CYS A 8 -2.83 12.95 -1.43
CA CYS A 8 -2.07 14.08 -0.91
C CYS A 8 -0.62 14.02 -1.41
N ASP A 9 0.20 15.01 -1.03
CA ASP A 9 1.58 15.17 -1.52
C ASP A 9 2.51 13.96 -1.25
N ASN A 10 2.15 13.10 -0.29
CA ASN A 10 2.88 11.91 0.07
C ASN A 10 2.08 10.60 -0.10
N MET A 11 0.85 10.63 -0.63
CA MET A 11 0.05 9.42 -0.81
C MET A 11 -0.61 9.32 -2.18
N LEU A 12 -0.45 8.15 -2.80
CA LEU A 12 -1.11 7.76 -4.03
C LEU A 12 -2.05 6.59 -3.73
N TYR A 13 -3.24 6.63 -4.31
CA TYR A 13 -4.12 5.51 -4.39
C TYR A 13 -4.13 4.94 -5.80
N VAL A 14 -4.08 3.63 -5.92
CA VAL A 14 -4.14 2.91 -7.18
C VAL A 14 -5.25 1.89 -7.07
N GLU A 15 -6.16 1.88 -8.02
CA GLU A 15 -7.20 0.87 -8.12
C GLU A 15 -7.26 0.22 -9.50
N SER A 16 -7.79 -1.00 -9.52
CA SER A 16 -8.07 -1.72 -10.75
C SER A 16 -9.33 -2.53 -10.54
N LYS A 17 -10.20 -2.53 -11.54
CA LYS A 17 -11.42 -3.36 -11.56
C LYS A 17 -11.13 -4.87 -11.51
N ARG A 18 -9.88 -5.27 -11.77
CA ARG A 18 -9.43 -6.67 -11.72
C ARG A 18 -8.92 -7.08 -10.34
N TRP A 19 -8.64 -6.13 -9.46
CA TRP A 19 -8.14 -6.40 -8.12
C TRP A 19 -9.33 -6.66 -7.21
N GLN A 20 -9.51 -7.92 -6.87
CA GLN A 20 -10.59 -8.36 -6.01
C GLN A 20 -10.12 -9.59 -5.24
N CYS A 21 -10.58 -9.72 -4.00
CA CYS A 21 -10.42 -10.94 -3.22
C CYS A 21 -11.79 -11.52 -2.88
N ASN A 22 -11.82 -12.83 -2.66
CA ASN A 22 -13.04 -13.51 -2.23
C ASN A 22 -12.91 -13.90 -0.77
N LEU A 23 -13.74 -13.29 0.09
CA LEU A 23 -13.75 -13.56 1.53
C LEU A 23 -14.40 -14.91 1.91
N GLY A 24 -14.87 -15.67 0.92
CA GLY A 24 -15.52 -16.97 1.07
C GLY A 24 -17.04 -16.91 1.20
N HIS A 25 -17.59 -15.75 1.56
CA HIS A 25 -19.02 -15.51 1.67
C HIS A 25 -19.40 -14.16 1.03
N GLY A 26 -20.36 -14.18 0.10
CA GLY A 26 -20.89 -12.99 -0.57
C GLY A 26 -20.15 -12.60 -1.87
N GLU A 27 -20.32 -11.33 -2.27
CA GLU A 27 -19.69 -10.79 -3.49
C GLU A 27 -18.17 -10.59 -3.32
N PRO A 28 -17.38 -10.68 -4.39
CA PRO A 28 -15.95 -10.38 -4.30
C PRO A 28 -15.72 -8.94 -3.80
N VAL A 29 -14.81 -8.77 -2.85
CA VAL A 29 -14.41 -7.45 -2.33
C VAL A 29 -13.36 -6.90 -3.27
N LYS A 30 -13.66 -5.75 -3.87
CA LYS A 30 -12.68 -5.05 -4.71
C LYS A 30 -11.63 -4.40 -3.83
N LEU A 31 -10.38 -4.45 -4.30
CA LEU A 31 -9.23 -3.96 -3.56
C LEU A 31 -8.56 -2.81 -4.30
N GLY A 32 -7.96 -1.92 -3.52
CA GLY A 32 -7.08 -0.86 -3.96
C GLY A 32 -5.76 -0.94 -3.20
N LEU A 33 -4.82 -0.13 -3.65
CA LEU A 33 -3.48 -0.03 -3.13
C LEU A 33 -3.19 1.42 -2.79
N ILE A 34 -2.77 1.67 -1.57
CA ILE A 34 -2.19 2.93 -1.14
C ILE A 34 -0.68 2.80 -1.20
N LEU A 35 -0.04 3.83 -1.75
CA LEU A 35 1.40 4.02 -1.75
C LEU A 35 1.67 5.31 -0.99
N GLU A 36 2.24 5.19 0.20
CA GLU A 36 2.57 6.31 1.06
C GLU A 36 4.08 6.48 1.12
N THR A 37 4.57 7.71 0.96
CA THR A 37 5.97 8.03 1.23
C THR A 37 6.13 8.44 2.68
N VAL A 38 6.99 7.72 3.39
CA VAL A 38 7.29 7.92 4.81
C VAL A 38 8.74 8.40 4.94
N ALA A 39 8.95 9.45 5.74
CA ALA A 39 10.29 9.91 6.07
C ALA A 39 10.88 9.04 7.19
N LEU A 40 12.10 8.53 6.99
CA LEU A 40 12.90 7.87 8.00
C LEU A 40 13.62 8.94 8.84
N ASP A 41 13.43 8.88 10.15
CA ASP A 41 14.05 9.78 11.13
C ASP A 41 15.50 9.36 11.47
N GLU A 42 16.20 8.71 10.53
CA GLU A 42 17.59 8.27 10.72
C GLU A 42 18.57 9.36 10.23
N ASP A 43 19.16 10.07 11.19
CA ASP A 43 20.17 11.15 11.04
C ASP A 43 21.47 10.76 10.29
N ILE A 44 21.57 9.58 9.68
CA ILE A 44 22.86 8.95 9.32
C ILE A 44 23.04 8.77 7.80
N HIS A 45 22.00 8.85 6.96
CA HIS A 45 22.14 8.69 5.50
C HIS A 45 21.30 9.70 4.69
N ASP A 46 21.77 9.99 3.46
CA ASP A 46 21.09 10.89 2.50
C ASP A 46 19.73 10.33 2.03
N ASP A 47 19.47 9.04 2.22
CA ASP A 47 18.24 8.37 1.79
C ASP A 47 17.17 8.38 2.90
N ARG A 48 16.38 9.46 2.93
CA ARG A 48 15.45 9.79 4.01
C ARG A 48 14.01 9.33 3.78
N PHE A 49 13.66 8.81 2.61
CA PHE A 49 12.28 8.48 2.28
C PHE A 49 12.15 7.03 1.85
N ILE A 50 11.10 6.36 2.32
CA ILE A 50 10.67 5.04 1.84
C ILE A 50 9.25 5.13 1.31
N VAL A 51 8.86 4.18 0.46
CA VAL A 51 7.47 4.04 0.04
C VAL A 51 6.90 2.79 0.68
N GLU A 52 5.88 2.97 1.51
CA GLU A 52 5.10 1.90 2.08
C GLU A 52 3.88 1.62 1.22
N ALA A 53 3.60 0.36 0.97
CA ALA A 53 2.45 -0.06 0.19
C ALA A 53 1.43 -0.76 1.09
N HIS A 54 0.15 -0.40 0.94
CA HIS A 54 -0.92 -0.87 1.79
C HIS A 54 -2.15 -1.24 0.97
N ILE A 55 -2.65 -2.45 1.12
CA ILE A 55 -3.88 -2.90 0.47
C ILE A 55 -5.07 -2.53 1.34
N ILE A 56 -6.08 -1.94 0.72
CA ILE A 56 -7.35 -1.58 1.35
C ILE A 56 -8.53 -1.97 0.44
N PRO A 57 -9.75 -2.14 0.97
CA PRO A 57 -10.93 -2.25 0.12
C PRO A 57 -11.14 -0.99 -0.72
N GLN A 58 -11.71 -1.14 -1.91
CA GLN A 58 -12.22 0.00 -2.66
C GLN A 58 -13.37 0.66 -1.88
N PRO A 59 -13.58 1.98 -2.01
CA PRO A 59 -14.60 2.71 -1.25
C PRO A 59 -16.02 2.16 -1.44
N GLU A 60 -16.31 1.51 -2.57
CA GLU A 60 -17.58 0.82 -2.83
C GLU A 60 -17.80 -0.43 -1.97
N CYS A 61 -16.72 -0.98 -1.42
CA CYS A 61 -16.72 -2.18 -0.58
C CYS A 61 -16.35 -1.88 0.87
N ILE A 62 -16.13 -0.61 1.23
CA ILE A 62 -15.93 -0.19 2.62
C ILE A 62 -17.29 -0.26 3.33
N ASP A 63 -17.25 -0.62 4.61
CA ASP A 63 -18.43 -0.65 5.47
C ASP A 63 -19.12 0.74 5.46
N PRO A 64 -20.44 0.82 5.21
CA PRO A 64 -21.17 2.07 5.23
C PRO A 64 -21.04 2.83 6.56
N GLU A 65 -20.84 2.15 7.70
CA GLU A 65 -20.61 2.84 8.98
C GLU A 65 -19.30 3.67 8.94
N ILE A 66 -18.25 3.13 8.33
CA ILE A 66 -16.96 3.83 8.16
C ILE A 66 -17.13 5.00 7.19
N ALA A 67 -17.94 4.82 6.14
CA ALA A 67 -18.22 5.87 5.18
C ALA A 67 -19.02 7.01 5.80
N ASP A 68 -20.02 6.69 6.62
CA ASP A 68 -20.83 7.66 7.35
C ASP A 68 -19.99 8.44 8.38
N GLU A 69 -19.07 7.77 9.08
CA GLU A 69 -18.11 8.44 9.97
C GLU A 69 -17.19 9.41 9.22
N ALA A 70 -16.63 8.97 8.08
CA ALA A 70 -15.78 9.81 7.24
C ALA A 70 -16.52 11.06 6.75
N MET A 71 -17.80 10.91 6.34
CA MET A 71 -18.66 12.01 5.91
C MET A 71 -19.04 12.95 7.06
N ALA A 72 -19.13 12.44 8.29
CA ALA A 72 -19.43 13.25 9.47
C ALA A 72 -18.22 14.09 9.92
N GLU A 73 -16.99 13.57 9.73
CA GLU A 73 -15.76 14.26 10.12
C GLU A 73 -15.18 15.17 9.03
N LYS A 74 -15.24 14.79 7.74
CA LYS A 74 -14.59 15.51 6.63
C LYS A 74 -15.36 15.42 5.30
N ASP A 75 -14.96 16.26 4.36
CA ASP A 75 -15.56 16.53 3.03
C ASP A 75 -15.95 15.26 2.23
N GLU A 76 -17.05 15.32 1.46
CA GLU A 76 -17.71 14.18 0.76
C GLU A 76 -16.91 13.55 -0.40
N SER A 77 -15.61 13.83 -0.52
CA SER A 77 -14.83 13.36 -1.68
C SER A 77 -14.39 11.90 -1.52
N ARG A 78 -14.41 11.13 -2.62
CA ARG A 78 -13.95 9.73 -2.67
C ARG A 78 -12.51 9.59 -2.16
N ALA A 79 -11.64 10.56 -2.47
CA ALA A 79 -10.25 10.56 -2.01
C ALA A 79 -10.16 10.67 -0.48
N GLU A 80 -11.05 11.47 0.13
CA GLU A 80 -11.05 11.64 1.58
C GLU A 80 -11.61 10.44 2.34
N LEU A 81 -12.62 9.76 1.79
CA LEU A 81 -13.06 8.48 2.33
C LEU A 81 -11.93 7.45 2.34
N ILE A 82 -11.17 7.35 1.24
CA ILE A 82 -10.03 6.44 1.12
C ILE A 82 -8.95 6.79 2.15
N ARG A 83 -8.62 8.07 2.29
CA ARG A 83 -7.63 8.55 3.26
C ARG A 83 -8.08 8.27 4.69
N TYR A 84 -9.31 8.61 5.05
CA TYR A 84 -9.85 8.36 6.40
C TYR A 84 -9.84 6.86 6.74
N ALA A 85 -10.32 6.01 5.83
CA ALA A 85 -10.32 4.57 6.05
C ALA A 85 -8.91 4.03 6.30
N TYR A 86 -7.92 4.55 5.57
CA TYR A 86 -6.53 4.18 5.78
C TYR A 86 -5.93 4.73 7.07
N GLU A 87 -6.13 6.00 7.39
CA GLU A 87 -5.59 6.63 8.60
C GLU A 87 -6.18 6.03 9.88
N VAL A 88 -7.47 5.69 9.88
CA VAL A 88 -8.18 5.19 11.07
C VAL A 88 -8.09 3.67 11.22
N TYR A 89 -8.32 2.93 10.13
CA TYR A 89 -8.37 1.45 10.19
C TYR A 89 -7.05 0.80 9.76
N GLY A 90 -6.15 1.55 9.14
CA GLY A 90 -4.91 1.04 8.54
C GLY A 90 -5.17 0.27 7.25
N GLY A 91 -4.08 -0.12 6.58
CA GLY A 91 -4.13 -1.08 5.47
C GLY A 91 -3.47 -2.41 5.81
N VAL A 92 -3.57 -3.36 4.88
CA VAL A 92 -2.75 -4.57 4.90
C VAL A 92 -1.38 -4.20 4.32
N PRO A 93 -0.30 -4.19 5.11
CA PRO A 93 1.02 -3.83 4.61
C PRO A 93 1.47 -4.83 3.55
N LEU A 94 2.09 -4.31 2.51
CA LEU A 94 2.57 -5.06 1.37
C LEU A 94 4.01 -4.66 1.07
N ASN A 95 4.90 -5.64 0.99
CA ASN A 95 6.25 -5.42 0.48
C ASN A 95 6.29 -5.67 -1.03
N ILE A 96 6.16 -4.61 -1.83
CA ILE A 96 6.25 -4.73 -3.30
C ILE A 96 7.66 -5.08 -3.75
N ASP A 97 8.69 -4.62 -3.01
CA ASP A 97 10.09 -4.93 -3.33
C ASP A 97 10.40 -6.43 -3.12
N ALA A 98 9.79 -7.09 -2.13
CA ALA A 98 9.96 -8.53 -1.89
C ALA A 98 9.33 -9.41 -2.98
N VAL A 99 8.35 -8.90 -3.74
CA VAL A 99 7.70 -9.62 -4.84
C VAL A 99 8.47 -9.43 -6.16
N GLN A 100 9.52 -8.60 -6.17
CA GLN A 100 10.39 -8.53 -7.34
C GLN A 100 11.11 -9.87 -7.56
N PRO A 101 11.12 -10.41 -8.79
CA PRO A 101 11.93 -11.58 -9.08
C PRO A 101 13.39 -11.29 -8.72
N ALA A 102 14.05 -12.20 -8.03
CA ALA A 102 15.42 -12.09 -7.49
C ALA A 102 16.51 -11.63 -8.50
N LYS A 103 16.19 -11.50 -9.79
CA LYS A 103 17.07 -10.96 -10.83
C LYS A 103 16.99 -9.43 -11.02
N ALA A 104 16.04 -8.72 -10.41
CA ALA A 104 15.94 -7.27 -10.51
C ALA A 104 16.73 -6.52 -9.41
N SER A 105 17.19 -7.24 -8.38
CA SER A 105 17.88 -6.71 -7.19
C SER A 105 19.27 -6.09 -7.51
N CYS A 106 19.92 -6.43 -8.63
CA CYS A 106 21.33 -6.04 -8.87
C CYS A 106 21.64 -5.22 -10.14
N GLY A 107 20.69 -4.55 -10.79
CA GLY A 107 21.13 -3.63 -11.86
C GLY A 107 20.12 -2.95 -12.77
N PHE A 108 18.82 -3.26 -12.70
CA PHE A 108 17.85 -2.55 -13.54
C PHE A 108 17.18 -1.37 -12.83
N SER A 109 17.13 -1.42 -11.50
CA SER A 109 16.39 -0.45 -10.70
C SER A 109 17.26 0.71 -10.18
N SER A 110 18.58 0.60 -10.28
CA SER A 110 19.54 1.70 -10.09
C SER A 110 19.65 2.65 -11.29
N PHE A 111 19.01 2.32 -12.42
CA PHE A 111 18.95 3.18 -13.61
C PHE A 111 17.70 4.09 -13.66
N VAL A 112 16.71 3.85 -12.80
CA VAL A 112 15.39 4.53 -12.88
C VAL A 112 15.21 5.57 -11.77
N ALA A 113 15.95 5.46 -10.66
CA ALA A 113 15.95 6.43 -9.56
C ALA A 113 17.28 6.36 -8.79
N GLU A 114 17.76 7.48 -8.27
CA GLU A 114 18.83 7.55 -7.26
C GLU A 114 18.29 6.97 -5.94
N SER A 115 18.28 5.65 -5.87
CA SER A 115 17.68 4.91 -4.77
C SER A 115 18.60 3.78 -4.32
N SER A 116 18.68 3.58 -3.01
CA SER A 116 19.43 2.48 -2.40
C SER A 116 18.45 1.43 -1.92
N ILE A 117 18.78 0.15 -2.14
CA ILE A 117 18.06 -0.97 -1.53
C ILE A 117 18.84 -1.30 -0.27
N GLY A 118 18.22 -1.07 0.88
CA GLY A 118 18.78 -1.40 2.18
C GLY A 118 17.83 -2.28 2.95
N SER A 119 18.37 -3.15 3.80
CA SER A 119 17.53 -3.79 4.81
C SER A 119 17.18 -2.76 5.88
N LEU A 120 15.89 -2.53 6.10
CA LEU A 120 15.40 -1.75 7.22
C LEU A 120 14.89 -2.73 8.27
N ARG A 121 15.46 -2.65 9.47
CA ARG A 121 14.86 -3.25 10.65
C ARG A 121 13.84 -2.27 11.19
N PHE A 122 12.57 -2.55 10.95
CA PHE A 122 11.52 -1.85 11.65
C PHE A 122 11.66 -2.11 13.16
N SER A 123 11.17 -1.20 14.01
CA SER A 123 11.19 -1.28 15.49
C SER A 123 10.58 -2.57 16.07
N SER A 124 9.93 -3.32 15.21
CA SER A 124 9.22 -4.56 15.38
C SER A 124 10.04 -5.83 15.02
N GLY A 125 11.30 -5.68 14.62
CA GLY A 125 12.27 -6.78 14.45
C GLY A 125 12.28 -7.50 13.10
N ASP A 126 11.41 -7.11 12.17
CA ASP A 126 11.43 -7.64 10.79
C ASP A 126 12.44 -6.84 10.00
N GLU A 127 13.34 -7.56 9.36
CA GLU A 127 14.30 -7.03 8.42
C GLU A 127 13.68 -7.16 7.02
N MET A 128 13.25 -6.03 6.47
CA MET A 128 12.65 -5.98 5.13
C MET A 128 13.58 -5.21 4.22
N GLU A 129 13.81 -5.73 3.02
CA GLU A 129 14.41 -4.94 1.95
C GLU A 129 13.40 -3.87 1.55
N VAL A 130 13.81 -2.62 1.72
CA VAL A 130 13.03 -1.44 1.32
C VAL A 130 13.90 -0.56 0.46
N ARG A 131 13.29 0.00 -0.58
CA ARG A 131 13.92 1.03 -1.38
C ARG A 131 13.87 2.36 -0.65
N ARG A 132 15.02 3.00 -0.52
CA ARG A 132 15.19 4.32 0.07
C ARG A 132 15.47 5.35 -1.03
N PHE A 133 14.95 6.56 -0.83
CA PHE A 133 15.05 7.69 -1.74
C PHE A 133 15.53 8.93 -0.99
N GLN A 134 16.23 9.82 -1.69
CA GLN A 134 16.69 11.09 -1.12
C GLN A 134 15.61 12.17 -1.19
N ASP A 135 14.76 12.13 -2.20
CA ASP A 135 13.69 13.08 -2.47
C ASP A 135 12.30 12.42 -2.42
N GLN A 136 11.36 13.04 -1.71
CA GLN A 136 9.97 12.59 -1.64
C GLN A 136 9.30 12.59 -3.02
N GLY A 137 9.59 13.59 -3.85
CA GLY A 137 9.04 13.68 -5.20
C GLY A 137 9.55 12.57 -6.13
N GLU A 138 10.79 12.12 -5.94
CA GLU A 138 11.34 10.96 -6.63
C GLU A 138 10.71 9.65 -6.14
N ALA A 139 10.55 9.47 -4.82
CA ALA A 139 9.86 8.32 -4.24
C ALA A 139 8.42 8.19 -4.78
N MET A 140 7.68 9.30 -4.84
CA MET A 140 6.32 9.34 -5.35
C MET A 140 6.24 9.08 -6.86
N ARG A 141 7.18 9.62 -7.64
CA ARG A 141 7.28 9.32 -9.08
C ARG A 141 7.57 7.83 -9.32
N PHE A 142 8.50 7.27 -8.56
CA PHE A 142 8.82 5.85 -8.63
C PHE A 142 7.62 4.99 -8.22
N ALA A 143 6.90 5.37 -7.17
CA ALA A 143 5.69 4.68 -6.73
C ALA A 143 4.62 4.66 -7.82
N ARG A 144 4.38 5.80 -8.46
CA ARG A 144 3.44 5.94 -9.58
C ARG A 144 3.83 5.12 -10.80
N ASP A 145 5.08 5.19 -11.23
CA ASP A 145 5.51 4.63 -12.52
C ASP A 145 5.90 3.16 -12.41
N PHE A 146 6.40 2.75 -11.25
CA PHE A 146 6.89 1.39 -11.01
C PHE A 146 5.92 0.61 -10.13
N TYR A 147 5.68 1.03 -8.88
CA TYR A 147 4.87 0.24 -7.96
C TYR A 147 3.42 0.09 -8.40
N ALA A 148 2.78 1.13 -8.96
CA ALA A 148 1.42 1.00 -9.49
C ALA A 148 1.31 -0.04 -10.61
N VAL A 149 2.34 -0.16 -11.46
CA VAL A 149 2.39 -1.14 -12.55
C VAL A 149 2.63 -2.55 -12.00
N TYR A 150 3.62 -2.69 -11.11
CA TYR A 150 3.99 -3.97 -10.48
C TYR A 150 2.93 -4.50 -9.52
N ALA A 151 2.09 -3.63 -8.95
CA ALA A 151 0.95 -4.02 -8.13
C ALA A 151 0.09 -5.09 -8.81
N SER A 152 -0.07 -5.03 -10.14
CA SER A 152 -0.83 -6.03 -10.89
C SER A 152 -0.28 -7.45 -10.73
N VAL A 153 1.03 -7.61 -10.57
CA VAL A 153 1.68 -8.90 -10.31
C VAL A 153 1.40 -9.34 -8.88
N VAL A 154 1.50 -8.41 -7.93
CA VAL A 154 1.26 -8.68 -6.51
C VAL A 154 -0.18 -9.10 -6.25
N PHE A 155 -1.15 -8.44 -6.89
CA PHE A 155 -2.56 -8.83 -6.82
C PHE A 155 -2.85 -10.21 -7.44
N GLY A 156 -1.94 -10.75 -8.26
CA GLY A 156 -1.98 -12.15 -8.69
C GLY A 156 -1.66 -13.14 -7.58
N PHE A 157 -0.98 -12.70 -6.52
CA PHE A 157 -0.65 -13.46 -5.31
C PHE A 157 -1.39 -12.92 -4.08
N ILE A 158 -2.52 -12.25 -4.29
CA ILE A 158 -3.24 -11.55 -3.21
C ILE A 158 -3.63 -12.48 -2.07
N ASP A 159 -3.99 -13.73 -2.36
CA ASP A 159 -4.34 -14.72 -1.33
C ASP A 159 -3.16 -14.99 -0.40
N THR A 160 -1.95 -15.15 -0.95
CA THR A 160 -0.71 -15.34 -0.17
C THR A 160 -0.36 -14.08 0.63
N VAL A 161 -0.58 -12.90 0.05
CA VAL A 161 -0.37 -11.63 0.77
C VAL A 161 -1.32 -11.51 1.95
N LEU A 162 -2.61 -11.84 1.76
CA LEU A 162 -3.62 -11.75 2.79
C LEU A 162 -3.51 -12.87 3.83
N ASP A 163 -2.96 -14.03 3.47
CA ASP A 163 -2.65 -15.13 4.41
C ASP A 163 -1.51 -14.79 5.37
N ASN A 164 -0.66 -13.81 5.04
CA ASN A 164 0.43 -13.44 5.92
C ASN A 164 -0.11 -12.90 7.26
N PRO A 165 0.41 -13.40 8.40
CA PRO A 165 -0.01 -12.93 9.69
C PRO A 165 0.37 -11.45 9.87
N LEU A 166 -0.60 -10.66 10.33
CA LEU A 166 -0.37 -9.27 10.69
C LEU A 166 0.14 -9.17 12.12
N ARG A 167 1.05 -8.23 12.38
CA ARG A 167 1.65 -8.02 13.70
C ARG A 167 0.65 -7.62 14.79
N VAL A 168 -0.45 -6.97 14.41
CA VAL A 168 -1.55 -6.62 15.31
C VAL A 168 -2.45 -7.81 15.67
N GLY A 169 -2.10 -9.02 15.20
CA GLY A 169 -2.91 -10.23 15.32
C GLY A 169 -3.85 -10.39 14.13
N GLY A 170 -4.14 -11.66 13.79
CA GLY A 170 -4.95 -12.01 12.62
C GLY A 170 -4.15 -12.00 11.31
N THR A 171 -4.87 -11.93 10.21
CA THR A 171 -4.36 -11.99 8.83
C THR A 171 -4.81 -10.77 8.03
N GLY A 172 -4.24 -10.55 6.84
CA GLY A 172 -4.75 -9.54 5.92
C GLY A 172 -6.25 -9.73 5.64
N TRP A 173 -6.72 -10.97 5.61
CA TRP A 173 -8.15 -11.29 5.48
C TRP A 173 -9.01 -10.68 6.58
N ASP A 174 -8.57 -10.76 7.83
CA ASP A 174 -9.33 -10.24 8.98
C ASP A 174 -9.44 -8.72 8.92
N ARG A 175 -8.39 -8.06 8.39
CA ARG A 175 -8.39 -6.60 8.23
C ARG A 175 -9.31 -6.15 7.10
N ILE A 176 -9.24 -6.82 5.94
CA ILE A 176 -10.16 -6.56 4.83
C ILE A 176 -11.61 -6.84 5.24
N ARG A 177 -11.88 -7.93 5.99
CA ARG A 177 -13.21 -8.24 6.55
C ARG A 177 -13.73 -7.13 7.44
N ARG A 178 -12.90 -6.65 8.37
CA ARG A 178 -13.27 -5.56 9.29
C ARG A 178 -13.60 -4.27 8.53
N MET A 179 -12.79 -3.90 7.54
CA MET A 179 -13.02 -2.68 6.75
C MET A 179 -14.20 -2.80 5.80
N ALA A 180 -14.53 -4.02 5.35
CA ALA A 180 -15.63 -4.27 4.43
C ALA A 180 -16.97 -4.60 5.12
N GLY A 181 -16.99 -4.71 6.45
CA GLY A 181 -18.18 -5.05 7.22
C GLY A 181 -18.68 -6.48 6.98
N ARG A 182 -17.77 -7.45 6.73
CA ARG A 182 -18.13 -8.82 6.32
C ARG A 182 -17.52 -9.93 7.17
#